data_AF-A0AAW1ZMD7-F1
#
_entry.id   AF-A0AAW1ZMD7-F1
#
_cell.length_a   1.000
_cell.length_b   1.000
_cell.length_c   1.000
_cell.angle_alpha   90.00
_cell.angle_beta   90.00
_cell.angle_gamma   90.00
#
_symmetry.space_group_name_H-M   'P 1'
#
loop_
_entity.id
_entity.type
_entity.pdbx_description
1 polymer ?
#
loop_
_entity_poly.entity_id
_entity_poly.type
_entity_poly.pdbx_seq_one_letter_code
_entity_poly.pdbx_strand_id
1 'polypeptide(L)'
;MAGAEGDDSLYPIAVLIDELRNEDVQLRLNSIKKLSTIALALGVERTRTELLPFLTDTIYDEDEVLLALAEQLGSFTVLVGGPEFVHCLLPPLESLATVEETVVRDKAVESLRKISQEHSPVDLEVHFVPLVKRLASGDWFTSRTSACGLFSVCYPRVSSTVKAEIRQHFRTLCSDDTPMVRRAAASKLGEFAKVLELDYVKSDIIPLFTALASDEQDSVRLLAVEAGVSIATLLPQEDLEALVMPTLRQAAEDKSWRVRYMVADKFSELQKAVGPEITKNDLVPAFQNLLKDCEAEVRAAAANKVKVFCENLPEDSRETIIMTHILPCVKELVSDTNQHVKSALASVIMGLSTILGKDNTVEHLLPLFLAQLKDECPEVRLNIISNLDCVNEVIGIRQLSQSLLPAIVELAEDAKWRVRLAIIEYMPLLAGQLGVEFFDEKLNSLCMAWLIDHVYAIREAATCNLMKLVEKFGAEWAQNTIVPKVLGMANDSNYLHRMTTLFCINALSEACGQEITTKHMLPVVLKMSTDQVANVRFNVAKSLQKIGPVLDSSALQAEVKPVLEKLATDQDMDVKYFAQEALSVLALA
;
A
#
# COMPACT_ATOMS: atom_id res chain seq x y z
N MET A 1 -50.09 -35.32 -31.02
CA MET A 1 -48.74 -34.76 -31.19
C MET A 1 -48.23 -34.47 -29.79
N ALA A 2 -47.52 -35.44 -29.23
CA ALA A 2 -46.91 -35.39 -27.92
C ALA A 2 -45.48 -35.92 -28.10
N GLY A 3 -44.51 -35.23 -27.51
CA GLY A 3 -43.09 -35.59 -27.55
C GLY A 3 -42.28 -34.66 -28.45
N ALA A 4 -41.37 -33.90 -27.82
CA ALA A 4 -40.07 -33.41 -28.35
C ALA A 4 -39.64 -32.01 -27.82
N GLU A 5 -40.01 -31.58 -26.61
CA GLU A 5 -39.41 -30.37 -25.98
C GLU A 5 -38.75 -30.65 -24.60
N GLY A 6 -38.67 -31.90 -24.16
CA GLY A 6 -38.27 -32.26 -22.79
C GLY A 6 -36.80 -32.66 -22.56
N ASP A 7 -36.07 -33.13 -23.57
CA ASP A 7 -34.78 -33.84 -23.35
C ASP A 7 -33.52 -33.03 -23.67
N ASP A 8 -33.55 -32.09 -24.64
CA ASP A 8 -32.34 -31.36 -25.07
C ASP A 8 -31.89 -30.24 -24.11
N SER A 9 -32.75 -29.79 -23.18
CA SER A 9 -32.41 -28.73 -22.21
C SER A 9 -31.63 -29.23 -20.99
N LEU A 10 -31.69 -30.54 -20.69
CA LEU A 10 -31.04 -31.16 -19.54
C LEU A 10 -29.66 -31.74 -19.87
N TYR A 11 -29.33 -31.94 -21.15
CA TYR A 11 -28.05 -32.53 -21.57
C TYR A 11 -26.81 -31.71 -21.15
N PRO A 12 -26.77 -30.38 -21.30
CA PRO A 12 -25.64 -29.57 -20.80
C PRO A 12 -25.52 -29.59 -19.27
N ILE A 13 -26.62 -29.82 -18.56
CA ILE A 13 -26.67 -29.87 -17.10
C ILE A 13 -26.17 -31.22 -16.59
N ALA A 14 -26.54 -32.32 -17.27
CA ALA A 14 -25.98 -33.64 -16.99
C ALA A 14 -24.46 -33.65 -17.19
N VAL A 15 -23.98 -33.00 -18.26
CA VAL A 15 -22.53 -32.83 -18.51
C VAL A 15 -21.86 -32.02 -17.40
N LEU A 16 -22.46 -30.91 -16.95
CA LEU A 16 -21.91 -30.11 -15.84
C LEU A 16 -21.94 -30.83 -14.49
N ILE A 17 -22.96 -31.66 -14.23
CA ILE A 17 -23.05 -32.50 -13.02
C ILE A 17 -22.01 -33.64 -13.09
N ASP A 18 -21.78 -34.22 -14.27
CA ASP A 18 -20.71 -35.19 -14.50
C ASP A 18 -19.33 -34.54 -14.37
N GLU A 19 -19.18 -33.29 -14.83
CA GLU A 19 -17.93 -32.52 -14.69
C GLU A 19 -17.60 -32.21 -13.21
N LEU A 20 -18.59 -32.07 -12.32
CA LEU A 20 -18.36 -31.96 -10.87
C LEU A 20 -17.75 -33.22 -10.25
N ARG A 21 -17.84 -34.37 -10.93
CA ARG A 21 -17.22 -35.65 -10.51
C ARG A 21 -16.02 -36.03 -11.37
N ASN A 22 -15.56 -35.13 -12.25
CA ASN A 22 -14.43 -35.40 -13.13
C ASN A 22 -13.14 -35.56 -12.31
N GLU A 23 -12.18 -36.35 -12.78
CA GLU A 23 -10.87 -36.49 -12.14
C GLU A 23 -10.02 -35.20 -12.25
N ASP A 24 -10.22 -34.39 -13.30
CA ASP A 24 -9.52 -33.13 -13.52
C ASP A 24 -10.08 -32.01 -12.61
N VAL A 25 -9.22 -31.54 -11.71
CA VAL A 25 -9.49 -30.44 -10.78
C VAL A 25 -9.94 -29.17 -11.50
N GLN A 26 -9.35 -28.87 -12.67
CA GLN A 26 -9.66 -27.64 -13.41
C GLN A 26 -11.09 -27.68 -13.99
N LEU A 27 -11.56 -28.86 -14.40
CA LEU A 27 -12.92 -29.05 -14.89
C LEU A 27 -13.93 -28.97 -13.73
N ARG A 28 -13.61 -29.55 -12.58
CA ARG A 28 -14.43 -29.40 -11.36
C ARG A 28 -14.52 -27.93 -10.93
N LEU A 29 -13.41 -27.21 -10.90
CA LEU A 29 -13.35 -25.79 -10.56
C LEU A 29 -14.18 -24.92 -11.53
N ASN A 30 -14.05 -25.16 -12.83
CA ASN A 30 -14.84 -24.46 -13.84
C ASN A 30 -16.34 -24.72 -13.70
N SER A 31 -16.71 -25.94 -13.31
CA SER A 31 -18.10 -26.32 -13.03
C SER A 31 -18.65 -25.61 -11.79
N ILE A 32 -17.87 -25.55 -10.71
CA ILE A 32 -18.22 -24.78 -9.51
C ILE A 32 -18.38 -23.29 -9.82
N LYS A 33 -17.51 -22.70 -10.65
CA LYS A 33 -17.66 -21.29 -11.07
C LYS A 33 -18.95 -21.04 -11.86
N LYS A 34 -19.55 -22.08 -12.45
CA LYS A 34 -20.81 -22.02 -13.21
C LYS A 34 -22.00 -22.61 -12.43
N LEU A 35 -21.85 -22.83 -11.12
CA LEU A 35 -22.88 -23.45 -10.29
C LEU A 35 -24.21 -22.67 -10.31
N SER A 36 -24.14 -21.34 -10.44
CA SER A 36 -25.32 -20.48 -10.59
C SER A 36 -26.14 -20.81 -11.83
N THR A 37 -25.48 -21.08 -12.97
CA THR A 37 -26.12 -21.52 -14.21
C THR A 37 -26.80 -22.88 -14.04
N ILE A 38 -26.14 -23.81 -13.34
CA ILE A 38 -26.69 -25.14 -13.03
C ILE A 38 -27.97 -24.99 -12.20
N ALA A 39 -27.92 -24.20 -11.12
CA ALA A 39 -29.07 -23.96 -10.25
C ALA A 39 -30.23 -23.26 -10.98
N LEU A 40 -29.94 -22.27 -11.84
CA LEU A 40 -30.96 -21.61 -12.67
C LEU A 40 -31.71 -22.61 -13.55
N ALA A 41 -30.98 -23.57 -14.13
CA ALA A 41 -31.54 -24.53 -15.06
C ALA A 41 -32.28 -25.69 -14.37
N LEU A 42 -31.84 -26.10 -13.17
CA LEU A 42 -32.55 -27.06 -12.33
C LEU A 42 -33.84 -26.48 -11.72
N GLY A 43 -33.87 -25.17 -11.51
CA GLY A 43 -34.93 -24.48 -10.78
C GLY A 43 -34.78 -24.61 -9.26
N VAL A 44 -35.52 -23.78 -8.53
CA VAL A 44 -35.33 -23.58 -7.07
C VAL A 44 -35.66 -24.81 -6.24
N GLU A 45 -36.59 -25.67 -6.67
CA GLU A 45 -36.97 -26.88 -5.93
C GLU A 45 -35.89 -27.95 -6.03
N ARG A 46 -35.50 -28.33 -7.25
CA ARG A 46 -34.44 -29.33 -7.48
C ARG A 46 -33.07 -28.87 -7.01
N THR A 47 -32.80 -27.56 -7.04
CA THR A 47 -31.59 -27.00 -6.44
C THR A 47 -31.52 -27.35 -4.95
N ARG A 48 -32.63 -27.24 -4.22
CA ARG A 48 -32.69 -27.57 -2.79
C ARG A 48 -32.65 -29.07 -2.51
N THR A 49 -33.38 -29.86 -3.28
CA THR A 49 -33.57 -31.30 -2.98
C THR A 49 -32.51 -32.22 -3.59
N GLU A 50 -31.82 -31.77 -4.64
CA GLU A 50 -30.81 -32.59 -5.36
C GLU A 50 -29.42 -31.94 -5.31
N LEU A 51 -29.30 -30.67 -5.73
CA LEU A 51 -27.98 -30.04 -5.87
C LEU A 51 -27.30 -29.78 -4.53
N LEU A 52 -28.00 -29.18 -3.55
CA LEU A 52 -27.40 -28.88 -2.24
C LEU A 52 -26.97 -30.14 -1.46
N PRO A 53 -27.78 -31.22 -1.39
CA PRO A 53 -27.32 -32.48 -0.80
C PRO A 53 -26.08 -33.04 -1.51
N PHE A 54 -26.08 -33.04 -2.85
CA PHE A 54 -24.92 -33.48 -3.62
C PHE A 54 -23.65 -32.69 -3.31
N LEU A 55 -23.75 -31.36 -3.24
CA LEU A 55 -22.62 -30.49 -2.88
C LEU A 55 -22.17 -30.71 -1.44
N THR A 56 -23.10 -31.04 -0.53
CA THR A 56 -22.79 -31.31 0.88
C THR A 56 -22.01 -32.62 1.05
N ASP A 57 -22.37 -33.64 0.27
CA ASP A 57 -21.70 -34.95 0.31
C ASP A 57 -20.33 -34.93 -0.39
N THR A 58 -20.09 -33.94 -1.28
CA THR A 58 -18.87 -33.83 -2.11
C THR A 58 -17.86 -32.81 -1.53
N ILE A 59 -17.90 -32.53 -0.23
CA ILE A 59 -17.01 -31.54 0.44
C ILE A 59 -15.56 -32.04 0.62
N TYR A 60 -15.26 -33.26 0.17
CA TYR A 60 -13.92 -33.83 0.15
C TYR A 60 -13.26 -33.62 -1.23
N ASP A 61 -12.89 -32.38 -1.55
CA ASP A 61 -12.22 -31.99 -2.80
C ASP A 61 -10.98 -31.12 -2.51
N GLU A 62 -10.27 -30.70 -3.56
CA GLU A 62 -9.11 -29.81 -3.49
C GLU A 62 -9.49 -28.40 -2.99
N ASP A 63 -8.58 -27.76 -2.25
CA ASP A 63 -8.83 -26.48 -1.56
C ASP A 63 -9.35 -25.36 -2.48
N GLU A 64 -8.87 -25.30 -3.74
CA GLU A 64 -9.31 -24.29 -4.70
C GLU A 64 -10.79 -24.49 -5.11
N VAL A 65 -11.23 -25.74 -5.22
CA VAL A 65 -12.62 -26.10 -5.54
C VAL A 65 -13.53 -25.76 -4.35
N LEU A 66 -13.11 -26.12 -3.13
CA LEU A 66 -13.85 -25.83 -1.91
C LEU A 66 -13.95 -24.32 -1.66
N LEU A 67 -12.89 -23.57 -1.92
CA LEU A 67 -12.88 -22.11 -1.81
C LEU A 67 -13.90 -21.48 -2.76
N ALA A 68 -13.91 -21.90 -4.02
CA ALA A 68 -14.86 -21.42 -5.01
C ALA A 68 -16.31 -21.81 -4.65
N LEU A 69 -16.51 -23.02 -4.11
CA LEU A 69 -17.82 -23.49 -3.67
C LEU A 69 -18.35 -22.65 -2.50
N ALA A 70 -17.51 -22.40 -1.48
CA ALA A 70 -17.85 -21.56 -0.34
C ALA A 70 -18.28 -20.15 -0.79
N GLU A 71 -17.57 -19.56 -1.77
CA GLU A 71 -17.91 -18.25 -2.33
C GLU A 71 -19.24 -18.26 -3.11
N GLN A 72 -19.48 -19.27 -3.95
CA GLN A 72 -20.72 -19.38 -4.72
C GLN A 72 -21.93 -19.47 -3.80
N LEU A 73 -21.88 -20.33 -2.77
CA LEU A 73 -22.99 -20.54 -1.84
C LEU A 73 -23.41 -19.25 -1.09
N GLY A 74 -22.49 -18.30 -0.88
CA GLY A 74 -22.80 -16.99 -0.29
C GLY A 74 -23.71 -16.10 -1.15
N SER A 75 -23.90 -16.42 -2.43
CA SER A 75 -24.76 -15.67 -3.36
C SER A 75 -25.94 -16.50 -3.89
N PHE A 76 -26.23 -17.65 -3.26
CA PHE A 76 -27.24 -18.59 -3.74
C PHE A 76 -28.67 -18.32 -3.24
N THR A 77 -28.91 -17.30 -2.41
CA THR A 77 -30.22 -17.03 -1.80
C THR A 77 -31.36 -17.01 -2.83
N VAL A 78 -31.19 -16.29 -3.94
CA VAL A 78 -32.23 -16.22 -4.99
C VAL A 78 -32.42 -17.56 -5.68
N LEU A 79 -31.34 -18.32 -5.87
CA LEU A 79 -31.32 -19.60 -6.57
C LEU A 79 -31.95 -20.74 -5.77
N VAL A 80 -32.08 -20.59 -4.44
CA VAL A 80 -32.79 -21.54 -3.59
C VAL A 80 -34.25 -21.15 -3.32
N GLY A 81 -34.74 -20.05 -3.91
CA GLY A 81 -36.12 -19.60 -3.73
C GLY A 81 -36.30 -18.43 -2.77
N GLY A 82 -35.23 -17.69 -2.46
CA GLY A 82 -35.28 -16.47 -1.67
C GLY A 82 -35.13 -16.66 -0.16
N PRO A 83 -35.41 -15.60 0.64
CA PRO A 83 -35.24 -15.58 2.09
C PRO A 83 -35.92 -16.72 2.86
N GLU A 84 -37.07 -17.23 2.39
CA GLU A 84 -37.80 -18.31 3.06
C GLU A 84 -37.00 -19.63 3.11
N PHE A 85 -36.09 -19.84 2.16
CA PHE A 85 -35.35 -21.09 2.00
C PHE A 85 -33.83 -20.93 2.14
N VAL A 86 -33.37 -19.77 2.60
CA VAL A 86 -31.94 -19.51 2.80
C VAL A 86 -31.29 -20.49 3.78
N HIS A 87 -32.06 -21.02 4.74
CA HIS A 87 -31.58 -22.00 5.71
C HIS A 87 -31.11 -23.32 5.06
N CYS A 88 -31.54 -23.62 3.83
CA CYS A 88 -31.07 -24.78 3.06
C CYS A 88 -29.58 -24.68 2.70
N LEU A 89 -28.99 -23.48 2.69
CA LEU A 89 -27.57 -23.26 2.42
C LEU A 89 -26.67 -23.52 3.64
N LEU A 90 -27.25 -23.64 4.84
CA LEU A 90 -26.49 -23.81 6.07
C LEU A 90 -25.70 -25.12 6.13
N PRO A 91 -26.25 -26.31 5.79
CA PRO A 91 -25.50 -27.56 5.88
C PRO A 91 -24.20 -27.60 5.05
N PRO A 92 -24.17 -27.25 3.75
CA PRO A 92 -22.91 -27.28 3.00
C PRO A 92 -21.92 -26.24 3.52
N LEU A 93 -22.37 -25.04 3.91
CA LEU A 93 -21.51 -24.02 4.48
C LEU A 93 -20.98 -24.37 5.87
N GLU A 94 -21.76 -25.09 6.69
CA GLU A 94 -21.34 -25.60 8.00
C GLU A 94 -20.19 -26.59 7.83
N SER A 95 -20.34 -27.56 6.91
CA SER A 95 -19.28 -28.52 6.59
C SER A 95 -18.01 -27.82 6.07
N LEU A 96 -18.14 -26.86 5.14
CA LEU A 96 -17.02 -26.05 4.65
C LEU A 96 -16.36 -25.22 5.76
N ALA A 97 -17.11 -24.79 6.78
CA ALA A 97 -16.57 -24.09 7.94
C ALA A 97 -15.81 -25.00 8.92
N THR A 98 -15.80 -26.33 8.71
CA THR A 98 -15.09 -27.30 9.57
C THR A 98 -13.82 -27.89 8.96
N VAL A 99 -13.55 -27.63 7.67
CA VAL A 99 -12.40 -28.19 6.94
C VAL A 99 -11.05 -27.73 7.52
N GLU A 100 -9.97 -28.44 7.19
CA GLU A 100 -8.62 -28.14 7.71
C GLU A 100 -8.01 -26.86 7.14
N GLU A 101 -8.31 -26.53 5.88
CA GLU A 101 -7.75 -25.34 5.22
C GLU A 101 -8.41 -24.06 5.73
N THR A 102 -7.58 -23.12 6.21
CA THR A 102 -8.06 -21.90 6.87
C THR A 102 -8.72 -20.95 5.89
N VAL A 103 -8.19 -20.83 4.68
CA VAL A 103 -8.72 -19.93 3.65
C VAL A 103 -10.14 -20.35 3.24
N VAL A 104 -10.42 -21.66 3.16
CA VAL A 104 -11.76 -22.18 2.87
C VAL A 104 -12.73 -21.89 4.03
N ARG A 105 -12.31 -22.12 5.29
CA ARG A 105 -13.14 -21.81 6.46
C ARG A 105 -13.49 -20.32 6.53
N ASP A 106 -12.51 -19.44 6.31
CA ASP A 106 -12.72 -18.00 6.34
C ASP A 106 -13.74 -17.57 5.27
N LYS A 107 -13.66 -18.15 4.06
CA LYS A 107 -14.64 -17.88 2.99
C LYS A 107 -16.02 -18.47 3.31
N ALA A 108 -16.11 -19.64 3.93
CA ALA A 108 -17.37 -20.21 4.39
C ALA A 108 -18.04 -19.33 5.46
N VAL A 109 -17.26 -18.82 6.42
CA VAL A 109 -17.73 -17.87 7.44
C VAL A 109 -18.16 -16.55 6.79
N GLU A 110 -17.43 -16.03 5.81
CA GLU A 110 -17.83 -14.84 5.03
C GLU A 110 -19.21 -15.06 4.38
N SER A 111 -19.40 -16.20 3.71
CA SER A 111 -20.67 -16.56 3.08
C SER A 111 -21.80 -16.74 4.10
N LEU A 112 -21.55 -17.42 5.22
CA LEU A 112 -22.51 -17.56 6.34
C LEU A 112 -22.94 -16.18 6.87
N ARG A 113 -22.00 -15.26 7.05
CA ARG A 113 -22.29 -13.88 7.49
C ARG A 113 -23.15 -13.15 6.48
N LYS A 114 -22.88 -13.30 5.18
CA LYS A 114 -23.69 -12.69 4.12
C LYS A 114 -25.13 -13.22 4.13
N ILE A 115 -25.31 -14.54 4.12
CA ILE A 115 -26.65 -15.13 4.09
C ILE A 115 -27.42 -14.96 5.41
N SER A 116 -26.74 -14.72 6.53
CA SER A 116 -27.40 -14.42 7.82
C SER A 116 -28.29 -13.17 7.75
N GLN A 117 -27.97 -12.21 6.88
CA GLN A 117 -28.79 -11.01 6.68
C GLN A 117 -30.13 -11.32 6.01
N GLU A 118 -30.19 -12.37 5.20
CA GLU A 118 -31.39 -12.82 4.47
C GLU A 118 -32.33 -13.67 5.35
N HIS A 119 -31.86 -14.21 6.47
CA HIS A 119 -32.73 -14.96 7.38
C HIS A 119 -33.71 -14.02 8.09
N SER A 120 -34.95 -14.43 8.31
CA SER A 120 -35.85 -13.72 9.22
C SER A 120 -35.37 -13.85 10.68
N PRO A 121 -35.78 -12.98 11.61
CA PRO A 121 -35.45 -13.14 13.04
C PRO A 121 -35.83 -14.52 13.61
N VAL A 122 -36.95 -15.09 13.14
CA VAL A 122 -37.40 -16.42 13.54
C VAL A 122 -36.47 -17.49 12.97
N ASP A 123 -36.11 -17.41 11.69
CA ASP A 123 -35.22 -18.39 11.06
C ASP A 123 -33.79 -18.32 11.60
N LEU A 124 -33.35 -17.12 12.03
CA LEU A 124 -32.08 -16.98 12.74
C LEU A 124 -32.09 -17.81 14.04
N GLU A 125 -33.14 -17.71 14.85
CA GLU A 125 -33.23 -18.48 16.10
C GLU A 125 -33.42 -19.98 15.86
N VAL A 126 -34.19 -20.36 14.85
CA VAL A 126 -34.55 -21.76 14.57
C VAL A 126 -33.44 -22.52 13.83
N HIS A 127 -32.68 -21.85 12.96
CA HIS A 127 -31.71 -22.50 12.08
C HIS A 127 -30.27 -22.01 12.27
N PHE A 128 -30.05 -20.69 12.22
CA PHE A 128 -28.70 -20.12 12.23
C PHE A 128 -28.02 -20.24 13.60
N VAL A 129 -28.72 -19.90 14.68
CA VAL A 129 -28.19 -20.00 16.05
C VAL A 129 -27.83 -21.44 16.42
N PRO A 130 -28.66 -22.47 16.13
CA PRO A 130 -28.26 -23.86 16.30
C PRO A 130 -26.98 -24.25 15.55
N LEU A 131 -26.77 -23.74 14.33
CA LEU A 131 -25.50 -23.93 13.61
C LEU A 131 -24.32 -23.32 14.37
N VAL A 132 -24.45 -22.07 14.83
CA VAL A 132 -23.38 -21.41 15.60
C VAL A 132 -23.07 -22.20 16.88
N LYS A 133 -24.09 -22.72 17.55
CA LYS A 133 -23.92 -23.57 18.74
C LYS A 133 -23.18 -24.86 18.43
N ARG A 134 -23.56 -25.58 17.35
CA ARG A 134 -22.88 -26.81 16.92
C ARG A 134 -21.41 -26.57 16.60
N LEU A 135 -21.10 -25.49 15.88
CA LEU A 135 -19.72 -25.10 15.59
C LEU A 135 -18.96 -24.73 16.88
N ALA A 136 -19.58 -23.97 17.79
CA ALA A 136 -18.94 -23.53 19.04
C ALA A 136 -18.66 -24.68 20.02
N SER A 137 -19.46 -25.75 19.98
CA SER A 137 -19.28 -26.95 20.81
C SER A 137 -18.72 -28.14 20.05
N GLY A 138 -18.19 -27.95 18.84
CA GLY A 138 -17.65 -29.03 18.02
C GLY A 138 -16.36 -29.61 18.61
N ASP A 139 -16.13 -30.90 18.40
CA ASP A 139 -14.95 -31.62 18.93
C ASP A 139 -13.64 -31.05 18.36
N TRP A 140 -13.65 -30.66 17.09
CA TRP A 140 -12.50 -30.10 16.39
C TRP A 140 -12.37 -28.59 16.57
N PHE A 141 -11.17 -28.13 16.89
CA PHE A 141 -10.91 -26.70 17.09
C PHE A 141 -11.18 -25.86 15.84
N THR A 142 -11.12 -26.45 14.63
CA THR A 142 -11.41 -25.77 13.36
C THR A 142 -12.85 -25.22 13.35
N SER A 143 -13.82 -26.05 13.77
CA SER A 143 -15.22 -25.65 13.89
C SER A 143 -15.43 -24.54 14.93
N ARG A 144 -14.80 -24.66 16.10
CA ARG A 144 -14.88 -23.67 17.18
C ARG A 144 -14.24 -22.32 16.80
N THR A 145 -13.17 -22.36 16.01
CA THR A 145 -12.52 -21.19 15.42
C THR A 145 -13.49 -20.46 14.49
N SER A 146 -14.17 -21.18 13.59
CA SER A 146 -15.16 -20.62 12.66
C SER A 146 -16.35 -19.99 13.39
N ALA A 147 -16.81 -20.60 14.49
CA ALA A 147 -17.92 -20.08 15.29
C ALA A 147 -17.68 -18.64 15.79
N CYS A 148 -16.43 -18.31 16.14
CA CYS A 148 -16.05 -16.98 16.65
C CYS A 148 -16.47 -15.84 15.69
N GLY A 149 -16.47 -16.10 14.38
CA GLY A 149 -16.83 -15.13 13.35
C GLY A 149 -18.33 -14.96 13.09
N LEU A 150 -19.21 -15.70 13.77
CA LEU A 150 -20.64 -15.74 13.46
C LEU A 150 -21.54 -15.07 14.52
N PHE A 151 -21.02 -14.80 15.72
CA PHE A 151 -21.83 -14.26 16.82
C PHE A 151 -22.36 -12.84 16.56
N SER A 152 -21.54 -11.96 16.00
CA SER A 152 -21.89 -10.54 15.82
C SER A 152 -23.03 -10.32 14.83
N VAL A 153 -23.17 -11.20 13.83
CA VAL A 153 -24.18 -11.03 12.76
C VAL A 153 -25.57 -11.49 13.18
N CYS A 154 -25.68 -12.45 14.11
CA CYS A 154 -26.97 -12.94 14.58
C CYS A 154 -27.42 -12.26 15.88
N TYR A 155 -26.49 -11.81 16.75
CA TYR A 155 -26.81 -11.23 18.06
C TYR A 155 -27.86 -10.10 18.04
N PRO A 156 -27.84 -9.11 17.13
CA PRO A 156 -28.77 -7.98 17.20
C PRO A 156 -30.24 -8.35 16.99
N ARG A 157 -30.51 -9.44 16.26
CA ARG A 157 -31.82 -9.76 15.66
C ARG A 157 -32.54 -10.90 16.37
N VAL A 158 -31.99 -11.40 17.47
CA VAL A 158 -32.54 -12.52 18.25
C VAL A 158 -33.04 -12.05 19.61
N SER A 159 -33.88 -12.88 20.24
CA SER A 159 -34.51 -12.65 21.53
C SER A 159 -33.49 -12.55 22.67
N SER A 160 -33.87 -11.87 23.76
CA SER A 160 -32.98 -11.65 24.92
C SER A 160 -32.48 -12.95 25.54
N THR A 161 -33.29 -14.02 25.50
CA THR A 161 -32.91 -15.36 25.97
C THR A 161 -31.76 -15.91 25.11
N VAL A 162 -31.90 -15.85 23.79
CA VAL A 162 -30.87 -16.33 22.86
C VAL A 162 -29.62 -15.46 22.92
N LYS A 163 -29.75 -14.14 23.11
CA LYS A 163 -28.62 -13.25 23.35
C LYS A 163 -27.79 -13.70 24.56
N ALA A 164 -28.43 -14.08 25.67
CA ALA A 164 -27.74 -14.56 26.86
C ALA A 164 -26.96 -15.87 26.59
N GLU A 165 -27.55 -16.79 25.84
CA GLU A 165 -26.88 -18.02 25.41
C GLU A 165 -25.68 -17.74 24.51
N ILE A 166 -25.81 -16.83 23.54
CA ILE A 166 -24.72 -16.40 22.67
C ILE A 166 -23.55 -15.85 23.49
N ARG A 167 -23.80 -14.95 24.46
CA ARG A 167 -22.74 -14.42 25.33
C ARG A 167 -22.05 -15.52 26.12
N GLN A 168 -22.81 -16.52 26.60
CA GLN A 168 -22.25 -17.66 27.32
C GLN A 168 -21.38 -18.55 26.41
N HIS A 169 -21.81 -18.83 25.18
CA HIS A 169 -21.01 -19.61 24.23
C HIS A 169 -19.72 -18.87 23.84
N PHE A 170 -19.79 -17.56 23.60
CA PHE A 170 -18.60 -16.76 23.30
C PHE A 170 -17.61 -16.74 24.47
N ARG A 171 -18.11 -16.61 25.72
CA ARG A 171 -17.29 -16.74 26.94
C ARG A 171 -16.55 -18.08 27.00
N THR A 172 -17.21 -19.19 26.69
CA THR A 172 -16.57 -20.51 26.64
C THR A 172 -15.43 -20.56 25.62
N LEU A 173 -15.61 -19.97 24.43
CA LEU A 173 -14.58 -19.92 23.39
C LEU A 173 -13.38 -19.05 23.79
N CYS A 174 -13.60 -17.95 24.51
CA CYS A 174 -12.51 -17.13 25.05
C CYS A 174 -11.63 -17.88 26.07
N SER A 175 -12.18 -18.91 26.74
CA SER A 175 -11.46 -19.75 27.69
C SER A 175 -11.23 -21.17 27.17
N ASP A 176 -11.24 -21.39 25.86
CA ASP A 176 -11.03 -22.71 25.26
C ASP A 176 -9.61 -23.22 25.57
N ASP A 177 -9.45 -24.52 25.80
CA ASP A 177 -8.14 -25.13 26.06
C ASP A 177 -7.19 -24.95 24.87
N THR A 178 -7.72 -24.82 23.65
CA THR A 178 -6.94 -24.68 22.42
C THR A 178 -6.59 -23.21 22.14
N PRO A 179 -5.29 -22.84 22.08
CA PRO A 179 -4.86 -21.46 21.81
C PRO A 179 -5.40 -20.87 20.50
N MET A 180 -5.59 -21.70 19.47
CA MET A 180 -6.10 -21.27 18.16
C MET A 180 -7.52 -20.72 18.26
N VAL A 181 -8.36 -21.31 19.13
CA VAL A 181 -9.74 -20.86 19.37
C VAL A 181 -9.73 -19.57 20.17
N ARG A 182 -8.93 -19.49 21.25
CA ARG A 182 -8.80 -18.25 22.04
C ARG A 182 -8.27 -17.09 21.20
N ARG A 183 -7.33 -17.35 20.30
CA ARG A 183 -6.82 -16.39 19.32
C ARG A 183 -7.94 -15.89 18.39
N ALA A 184 -8.78 -16.78 17.88
CA ALA A 184 -9.92 -16.40 17.04
C ALA A 184 -11.01 -15.64 17.82
N ALA A 185 -11.25 -16.01 19.07
CA ALA A 185 -12.17 -15.28 19.95
C ALA A 185 -11.64 -13.85 20.23
N ALA A 186 -10.34 -13.71 20.53
CA ALA A 186 -9.71 -12.41 20.75
C ALA A 186 -9.80 -11.48 19.53
N SER A 187 -9.57 -12.00 18.32
CA SER A 187 -9.70 -11.18 17.08
C SER A 187 -11.14 -10.74 16.79
N LYS A 188 -12.15 -11.47 17.28
CA LYS A 188 -13.57 -11.16 17.10
C LYS A 188 -14.20 -10.43 18.29
N LEU A 189 -13.47 -10.28 19.40
CA LEU A 189 -13.97 -9.63 20.61
C LEU A 189 -14.41 -8.19 20.36
N GLY A 190 -13.59 -7.40 19.65
CA GLY A 190 -13.91 -6.00 19.34
C GLY A 190 -15.13 -5.86 18.42
N GLU A 191 -15.28 -6.74 17.45
CA GLU A 191 -16.45 -6.78 16.56
C GLU A 191 -17.72 -7.18 17.31
N PHE A 192 -17.62 -8.19 18.18
CA PHE A 192 -18.75 -8.64 19.00
C PHE A 192 -19.18 -7.56 19.99
N ALA A 193 -18.23 -6.90 20.66
CA ALA A 193 -18.52 -5.80 21.59
C ALA A 193 -19.36 -4.68 20.94
N LYS A 194 -19.16 -4.37 19.66
CA LYS A 194 -19.90 -3.32 18.93
C LYS A 194 -21.39 -3.59 18.79
N VAL A 195 -21.82 -4.85 18.90
CA VAL A 195 -23.23 -5.22 18.76
C VAL A 195 -23.92 -5.52 20.10
N LEU A 196 -23.18 -5.46 21.21
CA LEU A 196 -23.71 -5.66 22.55
C LEU A 196 -24.28 -4.36 23.12
N GLU A 197 -25.29 -4.51 23.98
CA GLU A 197 -25.75 -3.43 24.84
C GLU A 197 -24.65 -3.03 25.84
N LEU A 198 -24.52 -1.73 26.13
CA LEU A 198 -23.41 -1.17 26.93
C LEU A 198 -23.22 -1.85 28.29
N ASP A 199 -24.32 -2.23 28.95
CA ASP A 199 -24.27 -2.94 30.23
C ASP A 199 -23.52 -4.28 30.13
N TYR A 200 -23.72 -5.02 29.03
CA TYR A 200 -23.03 -6.28 28.78
C TYR A 200 -21.62 -6.07 28.23
N VAL A 201 -21.33 -4.93 27.58
CA VAL A 201 -19.94 -4.56 27.28
C VAL A 201 -19.17 -4.42 28.61
N LYS A 202 -19.73 -3.72 29.59
CA LYS A 202 -19.10 -3.56 30.91
C LYS A 202 -19.04 -4.87 31.71
N SER A 203 -20.15 -5.63 31.79
CA SER A 203 -20.24 -6.80 32.67
C SER A 203 -19.60 -8.06 32.08
N ASP A 204 -19.69 -8.25 30.76
CA ASP A 204 -19.30 -9.51 30.10
C ASP A 204 -18.03 -9.33 29.26
N ILE A 205 -17.91 -8.27 28.46
CA ILE A 205 -16.76 -8.08 27.55
C ILE A 205 -15.50 -7.66 28.29
N ILE A 206 -15.57 -6.75 29.26
CA ILE A 206 -14.37 -6.30 30.00
C ILE A 206 -13.65 -7.45 30.69
N PRO A 207 -14.30 -8.35 31.45
CA PRO A 207 -13.62 -9.50 32.03
C PRO A 207 -12.97 -10.42 30.99
N LEU A 208 -13.62 -10.64 29.84
CA LEU A 208 -13.07 -11.45 28.74
C LEU A 208 -11.84 -10.78 28.12
N PHE A 209 -11.91 -9.47 27.89
CA PHE A 209 -10.79 -8.66 27.41
C PHE A 209 -9.59 -8.76 28.35
N THR A 210 -9.79 -8.53 29.65
CA THR A 210 -8.72 -8.61 30.65
C THR A 210 -8.11 -10.01 30.73
N ALA A 211 -8.94 -11.07 30.67
CA ALA A 211 -8.46 -12.45 30.68
C ALA A 211 -7.60 -12.78 29.46
N LEU A 212 -8.06 -12.44 28.25
CA LEU A 212 -7.32 -12.67 27.00
C LEU A 212 -6.04 -11.82 26.90
N ALA A 213 -6.06 -10.60 27.44
CA ALA A 213 -4.87 -9.74 27.52
C ALA A 213 -3.82 -10.25 28.50
N SER A 214 -4.19 -11.16 29.42
CA SER A 214 -3.27 -11.83 30.35
C SER A 214 -3.06 -13.32 30.00
N ASP A 215 -3.43 -13.74 28.79
CA ASP A 215 -3.26 -15.13 28.33
C ASP A 215 -1.79 -15.56 28.36
N GLU A 216 -1.53 -16.85 28.58
CA GLU A 216 -0.17 -17.40 28.56
C GLU A 216 0.48 -17.25 27.18
N GLN A 217 -0.32 -17.29 26.11
CA GLN A 217 0.15 -17.22 24.73
C GLN A 217 0.22 -15.77 24.23
N ASP A 218 1.40 -15.34 23.82
CA ASP A 218 1.62 -13.98 23.29
C ASP A 218 0.78 -13.70 22.03
N SER A 219 0.56 -14.73 21.21
CA SER A 219 -0.27 -14.70 20.01
C SER A 219 -1.74 -14.36 20.27
N VAL A 220 -2.23 -14.61 21.50
CA VAL A 220 -3.57 -14.22 21.96
C VAL A 220 -3.51 -12.81 22.56
N ARG A 221 -2.54 -12.54 23.45
CA ARG A 221 -2.38 -11.23 24.10
C ARG A 221 -2.24 -10.08 23.10
N LEU A 222 -1.50 -10.27 22.00
CA LEU A 222 -1.31 -9.21 21.00
C LEU A 222 -2.64 -8.81 20.33
N LEU A 223 -3.58 -9.74 20.14
CA LEU A 223 -4.89 -9.44 19.55
C LEU A 223 -5.81 -8.71 20.53
N ALA A 224 -5.57 -8.86 21.83
CA ALA A 224 -6.32 -8.11 22.84
C ALA A 224 -6.07 -6.60 22.72
N VAL A 225 -4.91 -6.15 22.23
CA VAL A 225 -4.64 -4.72 22.00
C VAL A 225 -5.62 -4.13 20.99
N GLU A 226 -5.87 -4.80 19.86
CA GLU A 226 -6.83 -4.36 18.85
C GLU A 226 -8.27 -4.37 19.37
N ALA A 227 -8.62 -5.40 20.15
CA ALA A 227 -9.90 -5.43 20.85
C ALA A 227 -10.03 -4.26 21.84
N GLY A 228 -8.96 -3.91 22.56
CA GLY A 228 -8.90 -2.78 23.48
C GLY A 228 -9.18 -1.44 22.79
N VAL A 229 -8.64 -1.22 21.58
CA VAL A 229 -8.99 -0.04 20.75
C VAL A 229 -10.49 0.00 20.49
N SER A 230 -11.06 -1.12 20.02
CA SER A 230 -12.49 -1.19 19.70
C SER A 230 -13.37 -0.95 20.93
N ILE A 231 -13.04 -1.57 22.06
CA ILE A 231 -13.79 -1.42 23.32
C ILE A 231 -13.70 0.03 23.83
N ALA A 232 -12.53 0.66 23.75
CA ALA A 232 -12.37 2.05 24.16
C ALA A 232 -13.28 3.01 23.38
N THR A 233 -13.54 2.74 22.09
CA THR A 233 -14.47 3.58 21.30
C THR A 233 -15.95 3.41 21.67
N LEU A 234 -16.30 2.37 22.42
CA LEU A 234 -17.68 2.05 22.80
C LEU A 234 -18.05 2.57 24.19
N LEU A 235 -17.06 2.79 25.06
CA LEU A 235 -17.28 3.19 26.44
C LEU A 235 -17.27 4.73 26.59
N PRO A 236 -18.07 5.26 27.52
CA PRO A 236 -17.91 6.63 28.01
C PRO A 236 -16.49 6.87 28.54
N GLN A 237 -15.99 8.10 28.35
CA GLN A 237 -14.64 8.51 28.76
C GLN A 237 -14.35 8.27 30.26
N GLU A 238 -15.37 8.45 31.11
CA GLU A 238 -15.27 8.23 32.56
C GLU A 238 -14.99 6.78 32.97
N ASP A 239 -15.37 5.82 32.13
CA ASP A 239 -15.17 4.39 32.40
C ASP A 239 -13.81 3.86 31.92
N LEU A 240 -13.16 4.55 30.97
CA LEU A 240 -11.94 4.07 30.30
C LEU A 240 -10.79 3.85 31.29
N GLU A 241 -10.62 4.80 32.21
CA GLU A 241 -9.56 4.78 33.22
C GLU A 241 -9.68 3.56 34.14
N ALA A 242 -10.90 3.16 34.50
CA ALA A 242 -11.15 2.04 35.38
C ALA A 242 -11.19 0.69 34.65
N LEU A 243 -11.75 0.64 33.44
CA LEU A 243 -12.07 -0.62 32.76
C LEU A 243 -11.06 -1.03 31.67
N VAL A 244 -10.39 -0.07 31.01
CA VAL A 244 -9.54 -0.36 29.84
C VAL A 244 -8.07 -0.06 30.11
N MET A 245 -7.77 1.09 30.73
CA MET A 245 -6.39 1.54 30.93
C MET A 245 -5.50 0.59 31.74
N PRO A 246 -5.97 -0.12 32.79
CA PRO A 246 -5.13 -1.08 33.50
C PRO A 246 -4.56 -2.17 32.58
N THR A 247 -5.38 -2.67 31.66
CA THR A 247 -4.98 -3.70 30.69
C THR A 247 -4.09 -3.14 29.59
N LEU A 248 -4.35 -1.92 29.10
CA LEU A 248 -3.49 -1.29 28.10
C LEU A 248 -2.10 -0.93 28.65
N ARG A 249 -2.01 -0.47 29.91
CA ARG A 249 -0.74 -0.24 30.60
C ARG A 249 0.08 -1.53 30.69
N GLN A 250 -0.58 -2.63 31.10
CA GLN A 250 0.05 -3.96 31.13
C GLN A 250 0.55 -4.40 29.75
N ALA A 251 -0.22 -4.16 28.69
CA ALA A 251 0.19 -4.52 27.33
C ALA A 251 1.39 -3.70 26.81
N ALA A 252 1.47 -2.41 27.17
CA ALA A 252 2.59 -1.55 26.81
C ALA A 252 3.91 -1.98 27.47
N GLU A 253 3.84 -2.64 28.63
CA GLU A 253 4.98 -3.17 29.39
C GLU A 253 5.07 -4.71 29.33
N ASP A 254 4.39 -5.35 28.38
CA ASP A 254 4.36 -6.81 28.26
C ASP A 254 5.77 -7.37 28.03
N LYS A 255 6.03 -8.56 28.57
CA LYS A 255 7.32 -9.24 28.39
C LYS A 255 7.61 -9.56 26.91
N SER A 256 6.58 -9.87 26.13
CA SER A 256 6.69 -10.13 24.69
C SER A 256 6.76 -8.82 23.92
N TRP A 257 7.86 -8.64 23.18
CA TRP A 257 8.03 -7.50 22.29
C TRP A 257 6.93 -7.42 21.22
N ARG A 258 6.30 -8.54 20.84
CA ARG A 258 5.21 -8.57 19.85
C ARG A 258 3.95 -7.89 20.35
N VAL A 259 3.67 -7.97 21.65
CA VAL A 259 2.54 -7.28 22.27
C VAL A 259 2.83 -5.79 22.36
N ARG A 260 4.04 -5.41 22.82
CA ARG A 260 4.48 -4.01 22.84
C ARG A 260 4.53 -3.38 21.45
N TYR A 261 4.97 -4.14 20.45
CA TYR A 261 4.92 -3.78 19.05
C TYR A 261 3.50 -3.48 18.60
N MET A 262 2.52 -4.32 18.97
CA MET A 262 1.12 -4.08 18.62
C MET A 262 0.56 -2.81 19.26
N VAL A 263 0.98 -2.50 20.50
CA VAL A 263 0.64 -1.21 21.14
C VAL A 263 1.22 -0.04 20.34
N ALA A 264 2.49 -0.13 19.94
CA ALA A 264 3.13 0.90 19.11
C ALA A 264 2.47 1.02 17.71
N ASP A 265 2.10 -0.08 17.06
CA ASP A 265 1.43 -0.06 15.76
C ASP A 265 0.04 0.58 15.84
N LYS A 266 -0.72 0.28 16.89
CA LYS A 266 -2.08 0.81 17.13
C LYS A 266 -2.12 2.10 17.95
N PHE A 267 -0.98 2.75 18.16
CA PHE A 267 -0.87 3.85 19.11
C PHE A 267 -1.71 5.06 18.72
N SER A 268 -1.82 5.35 17.42
CA SER A 268 -2.63 6.45 16.89
C SER A 268 -4.13 6.20 17.05
N GLU A 269 -4.59 4.97 16.85
CA GLU A 269 -5.97 4.57 17.09
C GLU A 269 -6.30 4.57 18.59
N LEU A 270 -5.38 4.10 19.43
CA LEU A 270 -5.50 4.17 20.89
C LEU A 270 -5.64 5.61 21.37
N GLN A 271 -4.78 6.53 20.91
CA GLN A 271 -4.83 7.95 21.25
C GLN A 271 -6.20 8.57 20.95
N LYS A 272 -6.76 8.27 19.77
CA LYS A 272 -8.09 8.76 19.38
C LYS A 272 -9.20 8.16 20.24
N ALA A 273 -9.10 6.89 20.61
CA ALA A 273 -10.12 6.20 21.38
C ALA A 273 -10.13 6.63 22.86
N VAL A 274 -8.96 6.83 23.48
CA VAL A 274 -8.86 7.17 24.91
C VAL A 274 -9.01 8.66 25.22
N GLY A 275 -8.92 9.52 24.20
CA GLY A 275 -9.11 10.96 24.37
C GLY A 275 -7.91 11.71 24.96
N PRO A 276 -8.00 13.06 25.03
CA PRO A 276 -6.88 13.95 25.28
C PRO A 276 -6.29 13.87 26.69
N GLU A 277 -7.14 13.73 27.72
CA GLU A 277 -6.70 13.71 29.13
C GLU A 277 -5.89 12.45 29.45
N ILE A 278 -6.42 11.28 29.08
CA ILE A 278 -5.70 10.00 29.24
C ILE A 278 -4.44 9.98 28.36
N THR A 279 -4.51 10.56 27.15
CA THR A 279 -3.33 10.69 26.29
C THR A 279 -2.19 11.40 27.00
N LYS A 280 -2.47 12.52 27.67
CA LYS A 280 -1.47 13.32 28.37
C LYS A 280 -0.88 12.59 29.58
N ASN A 281 -1.72 11.94 30.38
CA ASN A 281 -1.30 11.34 31.65
C ASN A 281 -0.64 9.96 31.47
N ASP A 282 -1.10 9.18 30.50
CA ASP A 282 -0.73 7.77 30.34
C ASP A 282 -0.02 7.47 29.03
N LEU A 283 -0.55 7.97 27.91
CA LEU A 283 0.04 7.65 26.61
C LEU A 283 1.36 8.37 26.38
N VAL A 284 1.55 9.60 26.87
CA VAL A 284 2.85 10.29 26.74
C VAL A 284 3.98 9.48 27.41
N PRO A 285 3.89 9.08 28.70
CA PRO A 285 4.89 8.20 29.32
C PRO A 285 5.06 6.86 28.60
N ALA A 286 3.95 6.20 28.21
CA ALA A 286 4.01 4.93 27.50
C ALA A 286 4.72 5.06 26.14
N PHE A 287 4.46 6.14 25.41
CA PHE A 287 5.11 6.41 24.12
C PHE A 287 6.61 6.64 24.29
N GLN A 288 7.03 7.35 25.35
CA GLN A 288 8.46 7.51 25.66
C GLN A 288 9.14 6.15 25.90
N ASN A 289 8.47 5.24 26.62
CA ASN A 289 8.99 3.89 26.85
C ASN A 289 9.10 3.08 25.55
N LEU A 290 8.11 3.16 24.66
CA LEU A 290 8.12 2.46 23.37
C LEU A 290 9.20 3.01 22.42
N LEU A 291 9.44 4.33 22.42
CA LEU A 291 10.54 4.94 21.67
C LEU A 291 11.92 4.52 22.22
N LYS A 292 11.99 4.09 23.48
CA LYS A 292 13.22 3.62 24.14
C LYS A 292 13.23 2.11 24.37
N ASP A 293 12.38 1.36 23.68
CA ASP A 293 12.26 -0.09 23.86
C ASP A 293 13.59 -0.78 23.58
N CYS A 294 13.87 -1.89 24.27
CA CYS A 294 15.07 -2.68 24.01
C CYS A 294 15.07 -3.28 22.60
N GLU A 295 13.90 -3.58 22.03
CA GLU A 295 13.73 -4.21 20.73
C GLU A 295 13.60 -3.17 19.60
N ALA A 296 14.38 -3.36 18.53
CA ALA A 296 14.44 -2.38 17.44
C ALA A 296 13.11 -2.29 16.66
N GLU A 297 12.40 -3.39 16.49
CA GLU A 297 11.10 -3.45 15.81
C GLU A 297 10.05 -2.60 16.53
N VAL A 298 10.06 -2.60 17.86
CA VAL A 298 9.15 -1.77 18.67
C VAL A 298 9.52 -0.29 18.53
N ARG A 299 10.81 0.05 18.62
CA ARG A 299 11.28 1.42 18.42
C ARG A 299 10.96 1.94 17.02
N ALA A 300 11.11 1.12 15.98
CA ALA A 300 10.79 1.49 14.61
C ALA A 300 9.28 1.72 14.42
N ALA A 301 8.43 0.86 14.98
CA ALA A 301 6.98 1.07 14.98
C ALA A 301 6.59 2.37 15.68
N ALA A 302 7.14 2.64 16.87
CA ALA A 302 6.89 3.87 17.61
C ALA A 302 7.41 5.11 16.86
N ALA A 303 8.62 5.05 16.29
CA ALA A 303 9.23 6.13 15.51
C ALA A 303 8.33 6.57 14.35
N ASN A 304 7.73 5.61 13.63
CA ASN A 304 6.78 5.90 12.53
C ASN A 304 5.49 6.61 12.99
N LYS A 305 5.13 6.54 14.28
CA LYS A 305 3.94 7.20 14.83
C LYS A 305 4.22 8.59 15.41
N VAL A 306 5.49 9.02 15.49
CA VAL A 306 5.88 10.29 16.15
C VAL A 306 5.09 11.49 15.61
N LYS A 307 5.02 11.65 14.28
CA LYS A 307 4.28 12.75 13.64
C LYS A 307 2.81 12.74 14.05
N VAL A 308 2.11 11.64 13.77
CA VAL A 308 0.66 11.51 14.00
C VAL A 308 0.33 11.65 15.48
N PHE A 309 1.15 11.10 16.37
CA PHE A 309 0.97 11.25 17.81
C PHE A 309 1.05 12.72 18.24
N CYS A 310 2.09 13.43 17.78
CA CYS A 310 2.30 14.85 18.11
C CYS A 310 1.21 15.75 17.54
N GLU A 311 0.71 15.48 16.33
CA GLU A 311 -0.37 16.24 15.69
C GLU A 311 -1.68 16.14 16.48
N ASN A 312 -1.96 14.98 17.07
CA ASN A 312 -3.21 14.72 17.82
C ASN A 312 -3.11 15.05 19.32
N LEU A 313 -2.02 15.65 19.79
CA LEU A 313 -1.93 16.15 21.16
C LEU A 313 -2.83 17.39 21.36
N PRO A 314 -3.35 17.61 22.59
CA PRO A 314 -4.15 18.80 22.93
C PRO A 314 -3.40 20.10 22.61
N GLU A 315 -4.04 21.04 21.90
CA GLU A 315 -3.39 22.26 21.41
C GLU A 315 -2.75 23.13 22.51
N ASP A 316 -3.36 23.15 23.69
CA ASP A 316 -2.93 23.93 24.85
C ASP A 316 -1.59 23.46 25.44
N SER A 317 -1.25 22.17 25.28
CA SER A 317 -0.08 21.53 25.88
C SER A 317 0.82 20.83 24.86
N ARG A 318 0.43 20.80 23.58
CA ARG A 318 1.12 20.14 22.46
C ARG A 318 2.59 20.52 22.39
N GLU A 319 2.89 21.81 22.26
CA GLU A 319 4.28 22.27 22.10
C GLU A 319 5.13 21.90 23.33
N THR A 320 4.60 22.13 24.53
CA THR A 320 5.31 21.80 25.77
C THR A 320 5.62 20.31 25.83
N ILE A 321 4.63 19.45 25.59
CA ILE A 321 4.81 17.98 25.63
C ILE A 321 5.84 17.52 24.60
N ILE A 322 5.76 18.03 23.37
CA ILE A 322 6.71 17.66 22.32
C ILE A 322 8.12 18.05 22.74
N MET A 323 8.32 19.28 23.21
CA MET A 323 9.63 19.82 23.55
C MET A 323 10.26 19.13 24.77
N THR A 324 9.47 18.81 25.79
CA THR A 324 9.99 18.25 27.06
C THR A 324 10.05 16.73 27.07
N HIS A 325 9.10 16.04 26.44
CA HIS A 325 8.98 14.58 26.54
C HIS A 325 9.40 13.85 25.26
N ILE A 326 8.99 14.35 24.08
CA ILE A 326 9.15 13.61 22.82
C ILE A 326 10.48 13.93 22.13
N LEU A 327 10.83 15.21 22.03
CA LEU A 327 12.03 15.67 21.34
C LEU A 327 13.33 15.06 21.90
N PRO A 328 13.52 14.89 23.23
CA PRO A 328 14.68 14.17 23.75
C PRO A 328 14.78 12.72 23.24
N CYS A 329 13.66 12.00 23.16
CA CYS A 329 13.62 10.64 22.61
C CYS A 329 13.94 10.63 21.11
N VAL A 330 13.40 11.59 20.35
CA VAL A 330 13.70 11.76 18.92
C VAL A 330 15.19 12.00 18.69
N LYS A 331 15.85 12.81 19.53
CA LYS A 331 17.31 13.04 19.45
C LYS A 331 18.12 11.75 19.62
N GLU A 332 17.71 10.88 20.56
CA GLU A 332 18.34 9.56 20.76
C GLU A 332 18.13 8.66 19.53
N LEU A 333 16.91 8.62 18.98
CA LEU A 333 16.56 7.78 17.83
C LEU A 333 17.26 8.17 16.51
N VAL A 334 17.63 9.44 16.33
CA VAL A 334 18.46 9.88 15.19
C VAL A 334 19.81 9.17 15.18
N SER A 335 20.34 8.83 16.37
CA SER A 335 21.62 8.14 16.54
C SER A 335 21.44 6.65 16.87
N ASP A 336 20.26 6.07 16.58
CA ASP A 336 20.00 4.65 16.86
C ASP A 336 20.96 3.75 16.07
N THR A 337 21.37 2.64 16.69
CA THR A 337 22.27 1.67 16.07
C THR A 337 21.59 0.89 14.95
N ASN A 338 20.25 0.76 14.99
CA ASN A 338 19.48 0.04 14.00
C ASN A 338 19.03 0.95 12.85
N GLN A 339 19.37 0.56 11.62
CA GLN A 339 19.07 1.34 10.41
C GLN A 339 17.56 1.46 10.14
N HIS A 340 16.76 0.45 10.48
CA HIS A 340 15.31 0.49 10.29
C HIS A 340 14.64 1.50 11.22
N VAL A 341 15.14 1.66 12.44
CA VAL A 341 14.65 2.68 13.39
C VAL A 341 14.93 4.08 12.86
N LYS A 342 16.17 4.33 12.39
CA LYS A 342 16.54 5.61 11.78
C LYS A 342 15.74 5.90 10.52
N SER A 343 15.51 4.89 9.68
CA SER A 343 14.73 5.00 8.43
C SER A 343 13.27 5.35 8.72
N ALA A 344 12.66 4.66 9.69
CA ALA A 344 11.31 4.92 10.18
C ALA A 344 11.17 6.38 10.66
N LEU A 345 12.07 6.83 11.54
CA LEU A 345 12.05 8.20 12.03
C LEU A 345 12.23 9.23 10.90
N ALA A 346 13.19 9.00 10.00
CA ALA A 346 13.47 9.88 8.87
C ALA A 346 12.26 10.11 7.96
N SER A 347 11.37 9.13 7.85
CA SER A 347 10.16 9.24 7.02
C SER A 347 9.10 10.18 7.59
N VAL A 348 9.15 10.51 8.89
CA VAL A 348 8.10 11.30 9.58
C VAL A 348 8.58 12.52 10.34
N ILE A 349 9.86 12.58 10.74
CA ILE A 349 10.42 13.63 11.59
C ILE A 349 10.17 15.04 11.04
N MET A 350 10.15 15.21 9.72
CA MET A 350 9.94 16.53 9.09
C MET A 350 8.51 17.03 9.22
N GLY A 351 7.54 16.16 9.47
CA GLY A 351 6.18 16.57 9.79
C GLY A 351 6.10 17.42 11.06
N LEU A 352 7.02 17.25 12.00
CA LEU A 352 7.06 18.03 13.24
C LEU A 352 7.33 19.52 13.00
N SER A 353 7.94 19.89 11.86
CA SER A 353 8.21 21.29 11.54
C SER A 353 6.94 22.13 11.43
N THR A 354 5.88 21.56 10.85
CA THR A 354 4.57 22.20 10.72
C THR A 354 3.86 22.38 12.06
N ILE A 355 4.27 21.65 13.10
CA ILE A 355 3.67 21.66 14.43
C ILE A 355 4.40 22.64 15.36
N LEU A 356 5.73 22.62 15.36
CA LEU A 356 6.56 23.40 16.29
C LEU A 356 6.79 24.84 15.83
N GLY A 357 6.46 25.16 14.58
CA GLY A 357 6.68 26.48 14.00
C GLY A 357 8.15 26.76 13.69
N LYS A 358 8.43 27.96 13.19
CA LYS A 358 9.72 28.30 12.57
C LYS A 358 10.90 28.26 13.54
N ASP A 359 10.78 28.92 14.70
CA ASP A 359 11.92 29.12 15.60
C ASP A 359 12.41 27.79 16.19
N ASN A 360 11.50 26.98 16.76
CA ASN A 360 11.80 25.65 17.27
C ASN A 360 12.32 24.69 16.18
N THR A 361 11.78 24.79 14.96
CA THR A 361 12.25 23.96 13.84
C THR A 361 13.71 24.28 13.51
N VAL A 362 14.06 25.55 13.42
CA VAL A 362 15.45 25.98 13.12
C VAL A 362 16.39 25.63 14.28
N GLU A 363 15.99 25.85 15.52
CA GLU A 363 16.85 25.63 16.69
C GLU A 363 17.07 24.14 16.98
N HIS A 364 16.01 23.33 16.86
CA HIS A 364 16.03 21.95 17.38
C HIS A 364 15.88 20.85 16.35
N LEU A 365 15.06 21.05 15.29
CA LEU A 365 14.84 20.02 14.28
C LEU A 365 15.90 20.05 13.17
N LEU A 366 16.34 21.24 12.74
CA LEU A 366 17.32 21.39 11.68
C LEU A 366 18.65 20.67 11.96
N PRO A 367 19.22 20.69 13.19
CA PRO A 367 20.41 19.90 13.50
C PRO A 367 20.19 18.38 13.33
N LEU A 368 19.01 17.88 13.71
CA LEU A 368 18.64 16.46 13.61
C LEU A 368 18.45 16.04 12.15
N PHE A 369 17.80 16.90 11.37
CA PHE A 369 17.65 16.74 9.94
C PHE A 369 19.00 16.63 9.23
N LEU A 370 19.93 17.55 9.52
CA LEU A 370 21.27 17.56 8.94
C LEU A 370 22.08 16.30 9.31
N ALA A 371 21.89 15.79 10.53
CA ALA A 371 22.51 14.54 10.96
C ALA A 371 22.00 13.34 10.14
N GLN A 372 20.68 13.21 9.96
CA GLN A 372 20.08 12.12 9.17
C GLN A 372 20.34 12.24 7.68
N LEU A 373 20.45 13.46 7.15
CA LEU A 373 20.80 13.70 5.75
C LEU A 373 22.23 13.22 5.40
N LYS A 374 23.10 13.16 6.42
CA LYS A 374 24.48 12.65 6.33
C LYS A 374 24.63 11.23 6.87
N ASP A 375 23.53 10.52 7.06
CA ASP A 375 23.57 9.15 7.58
C ASP A 375 24.22 8.18 6.58
N GLU A 376 24.97 7.20 7.08
CA GLU A 376 25.57 6.17 6.22
C GLU A 376 24.52 5.35 5.46
N CYS A 377 23.33 5.17 6.04
CA CYS A 377 22.25 4.41 5.44
C CYS A 377 21.58 5.21 4.30
N PRO A 378 21.61 4.71 3.04
CA PRO A 378 20.96 5.37 1.91
C PRO A 378 19.46 5.58 2.09
N GLU A 379 18.77 4.66 2.77
CA GLU A 379 17.33 4.72 2.98
C GLU A 379 16.92 5.87 3.90
N VAL A 380 17.69 6.12 4.96
CA VAL A 380 17.52 7.26 5.87
C VAL A 380 17.61 8.56 5.07
N ARG A 381 18.68 8.73 4.29
CA ARG A 381 18.90 9.93 3.48
C ARG A 381 17.79 10.13 2.45
N LEU A 382 17.36 9.06 1.78
CA LEU A 382 16.27 9.09 0.82
C LEU A 382 14.96 9.54 1.47
N ASN A 383 14.60 8.99 2.62
CA ASN A 383 13.38 9.36 3.34
C ASN A 383 13.38 10.84 3.77
N ILE A 384 14.54 11.36 4.15
CA ILE A 384 14.71 12.79 4.46
C ILE A 384 14.49 13.67 3.22
N ILE A 385 15.09 13.30 2.08
CA ILE A 385 14.96 14.05 0.81
C ILE A 385 13.50 14.08 0.36
N SER A 386 12.79 12.94 0.42
CA SER A 386 11.39 12.83 -0.01
C SER A 386 10.43 13.70 0.79
N ASN A 387 10.83 14.19 1.98
CA ASN A 387 10.00 15.02 2.86
C ASN A 387 10.52 16.46 3.02
N LEU A 388 11.39 16.91 2.11
CA LEU A 388 11.96 18.27 2.13
C LEU A 388 10.91 19.38 1.99
N ASP A 389 9.79 19.10 1.32
CA ASP A 389 8.75 20.09 1.06
C ASP A 389 8.11 20.64 2.35
N CYS A 390 7.92 19.79 3.37
CA CYS A 390 7.36 20.19 4.67
C CYS A 390 8.21 21.27 5.36
N VAL A 391 9.54 21.17 5.25
CA VAL A 391 10.47 22.12 5.87
C VAL A 391 10.49 23.44 5.16
N ASN A 392 10.41 23.37 3.82
CA ASN A 392 10.49 24.53 2.98
C ASN A 392 9.34 25.50 3.23
N GLU A 393 8.14 24.98 3.52
CA GLU A 393 6.98 25.79 3.93
C GLU A 393 7.22 26.57 5.23
N VAL A 394 8.00 26.03 6.17
CA VAL A 394 8.16 26.59 7.53
C VAL A 394 9.39 27.50 7.65
N ILE A 395 10.56 27.05 7.20
CA ILE A 395 11.83 27.79 7.38
C ILE A 395 12.01 28.86 6.29
N GLY A 396 11.58 28.55 5.07
CA GLY A 396 11.84 29.33 3.86
C GLY A 396 13.23 29.08 3.26
N ILE A 397 13.31 29.27 1.95
CA ILE A 397 14.40 28.78 1.08
C ILE A 397 15.81 29.31 1.43
N ARG A 398 15.94 30.52 1.98
CA ARG A 398 17.24 31.20 2.14
C ARG A 398 18.11 30.60 3.24
N GLN A 399 17.52 30.17 4.36
CA GLN A 399 18.28 29.47 5.39
C GLN A 399 18.46 28.00 5.03
N LEU A 400 17.48 27.42 4.33
CA LEU A 400 17.58 26.08 3.78
C LEU A 400 18.79 25.97 2.83
N SER A 401 18.99 26.94 1.95
CA SER A 401 20.09 26.93 0.98
C SER A 401 21.48 26.98 1.61
N GLN A 402 21.67 27.77 2.67
CA GLN A 402 22.97 27.85 3.35
C GLN A 402 23.33 26.55 4.07
N SER A 403 22.35 25.89 4.69
CA SER A 403 22.60 24.69 5.49
C SER A 403 22.54 23.38 4.68
N LEU A 404 21.68 23.30 3.67
CA LEU A 404 21.40 22.05 2.94
C LEU A 404 22.20 21.90 1.66
N LEU A 405 22.64 23.00 1.03
CA LEU A 405 23.38 22.91 -0.24
C LEU A 405 24.59 21.98 -0.14
N PRO A 406 25.46 22.08 0.89
CA PRO A 406 26.61 21.17 0.99
C PRO A 406 26.19 19.69 1.03
N ALA A 407 25.10 19.39 1.74
CA ALA A 407 24.59 18.02 1.83
C ALA A 407 23.94 17.56 0.52
N ILE A 408 23.18 18.42 -0.18
CA ILE A 408 22.59 18.10 -1.49
C ILE A 408 23.67 17.81 -2.52
N VAL A 409 24.76 18.58 -2.52
CA VAL A 409 25.92 18.36 -3.41
C VAL A 409 26.55 17.00 -3.13
N GLU A 410 26.74 16.65 -1.85
CA GLU A 410 27.28 15.35 -1.45
C GLU A 410 26.37 14.19 -1.87
N LEU A 411 25.05 14.35 -1.75
CA LEU A 411 24.05 13.35 -2.15
C LEU A 411 23.92 13.19 -3.67
N ALA A 412 24.12 14.28 -4.42
CA ALA A 412 24.11 14.27 -5.88
C ALA A 412 25.21 13.39 -6.46
N GLU A 413 26.29 13.17 -5.71
CA GLU A 413 27.46 12.35 -6.08
C GLU A 413 27.50 11.01 -5.31
N ASP A 414 26.40 10.63 -4.64
CA ASP A 414 26.37 9.44 -3.80
C ASP A 414 26.71 8.15 -4.58
N ALA A 415 27.40 7.20 -3.93
CA ALA A 415 27.75 5.93 -4.56
C ALA A 415 26.51 5.12 -5.01
N LYS A 416 25.39 5.20 -4.28
CA LYS A 416 24.15 4.50 -4.60
C LYS A 416 23.30 5.33 -5.56
N TRP A 417 23.08 4.80 -6.75
CA TRP A 417 22.32 5.50 -7.80
C TRP A 417 20.90 5.86 -7.37
N ARG A 418 20.23 5.09 -6.50
CA ARG A 418 18.89 5.44 -6.00
C ARG A 418 18.85 6.76 -5.22
N VAL A 419 19.92 7.07 -4.48
CA VAL A 419 20.04 8.36 -3.77
C VAL A 419 20.23 9.48 -4.79
N ARG A 420 21.11 9.30 -5.77
CA ARG A 420 21.30 10.26 -6.87
C ARG A 420 19.99 10.51 -7.64
N LEU A 421 19.23 9.45 -7.93
CA LEU A 421 17.93 9.55 -8.60
C LEU A 421 16.94 10.42 -7.81
N ALA A 422 16.82 10.21 -6.49
CA ALA A 422 15.94 11.02 -5.65
C ALA A 422 16.30 12.51 -5.69
N ILE A 423 17.60 12.84 -5.69
CA ILE A 423 18.07 14.23 -5.82
C ILE A 423 17.74 14.80 -7.21
N ILE A 424 17.87 14.01 -8.28
CA ILE A 424 17.51 14.42 -9.65
C ILE A 424 16.02 14.75 -9.76
N GLU A 425 15.16 13.95 -9.13
CA GLU A 425 13.73 14.19 -9.13
C GLU A 425 13.36 15.47 -8.35
N TYR A 426 14.11 15.79 -7.29
CA TYR A 426 13.90 16.97 -6.47
C TYR A 426 14.51 18.27 -7.05
N MET A 427 15.49 18.15 -7.95
CA MET A 427 16.23 19.29 -8.50
C MET A 427 15.36 20.39 -9.17
N PRO A 428 14.26 20.10 -9.91
CA PRO A 428 13.43 21.16 -10.50
C PRO A 428 12.69 22.00 -9.46
N LEU A 429 12.30 21.40 -8.33
CA LEU A 429 11.69 22.11 -7.20
C LEU A 429 12.71 23.08 -6.61
N LEU A 430 13.89 22.58 -6.23
CA LEU A 430 15.01 23.38 -5.72
C LEU A 430 15.36 24.54 -6.66
N ALA A 431 15.53 24.25 -7.95
CA ALA A 431 15.99 25.22 -8.93
C ALA A 431 15.09 26.45 -8.99
N GLY A 432 13.77 26.27 -9.13
CA GLY A 432 12.90 27.45 -9.21
C GLY A 432 12.56 28.11 -7.88
N GLN A 433 12.93 27.51 -6.75
CA GLN A 433 12.82 28.18 -5.46
C GLN A 433 14.07 28.99 -5.13
N LEU A 434 15.25 28.49 -5.51
CA LEU A 434 16.55 29.15 -5.31
C LEU A 434 16.82 30.24 -6.35
N GLY A 435 16.18 30.15 -7.51
CA GLY A 435 16.34 31.08 -8.61
C GLY A 435 17.47 30.68 -9.57
N VAL A 436 17.43 31.29 -10.76
CA VAL A 436 18.32 30.96 -11.88
C VAL A 436 19.79 31.26 -11.59
N GLU A 437 20.09 32.41 -10.97
CA GLU A 437 21.46 32.82 -10.66
C GLU A 437 22.16 31.80 -9.76
N PHE A 438 21.48 31.36 -8.70
CA PHE A 438 22.01 30.37 -7.78
C PHE A 438 22.18 29.00 -8.44
N PHE A 439 21.21 28.60 -9.28
CA PHE A 439 21.31 27.35 -10.04
C PHE A 439 22.55 27.35 -10.92
N ASP A 440 22.78 28.44 -11.66
CA ASP A 440 23.90 28.58 -12.59
C ASP A 440 25.25 28.52 -11.88
N GLU A 441 25.38 29.12 -10.70
CA GLU A 441 26.63 29.11 -9.92
C GLU A 441 26.93 27.80 -9.20
N LYS A 442 25.91 27.08 -8.70
CA LYS A 442 26.11 25.98 -7.72
C LYS A 442 25.59 24.62 -8.15
N LEU A 443 24.54 24.55 -8.98
CA LEU A 443 23.82 23.30 -9.27
C LEU A 443 23.95 22.84 -10.73
N ASN A 444 24.24 23.76 -11.64
CA ASN A 444 24.40 23.49 -13.06
C ASN A 444 25.50 22.45 -13.34
N SER A 445 26.63 22.52 -12.66
CA SER A 445 27.71 21.52 -12.81
C SER A 445 27.26 20.11 -12.48
N LEU A 446 26.44 19.93 -11.43
CA LEU A 446 25.91 18.63 -11.01
C LEU A 446 24.95 18.06 -12.06
N CYS A 447 24.05 18.90 -12.58
CA CYS A 447 23.09 18.48 -13.60
C CYS A 447 23.79 17.96 -14.86
N MET A 448 24.90 18.61 -15.25
CA MET A 448 25.71 18.16 -16.38
C MET A 448 26.49 16.88 -16.09
N ALA A 449 26.96 16.69 -14.85
CA ALA A 449 27.64 15.46 -14.43
C ALA A 449 26.71 14.24 -14.52
N TRP A 450 25.42 14.38 -14.21
CA TRP A 450 24.48 13.25 -14.28
C TRP A 450 24.20 12.77 -15.71
N LEU A 451 24.37 13.62 -16.72
CA LEU A 451 24.22 13.22 -18.14
C LEU A 451 25.31 12.24 -18.59
N ILE A 452 26.44 12.20 -17.87
CA ILE A 452 27.55 11.27 -18.13
C ILE A 452 27.68 10.23 -17.01
N ASP A 453 26.63 10.03 -16.20
CA ASP A 453 26.63 9.01 -15.16
C ASP A 453 26.79 7.60 -15.76
N HIS A 454 27.42 6.70 -15.01
CA HIS A 454 27.62 5.31 -15.42
C HIS A 454 26.30 4.52 -15.52
N VAL A 455 25.28 4.88 -14.73
CA VAL A 455 23.96 4.23 -14.71
C VAL A 455 23.02 4.88 -15.72
N TYR A 456 22.45 4.09 -16.63
CA TYR A 456 21.49 4.58 -17.64
C TYR A 456 20.29 5.30 -17.04
N ALA A 457 19.67 4.73 -15.99
CA ALA A 457 18.50 5.32 -15.33
C ALA A 457 18.78 6.73 -14.79
N ILE A 458 20.03 7.02 -14.38
CA ILE A 458 20.44 8.36 -13.95
C ILE A 458 20.54 9.31 -15.14
N ARG A 459 21.15 8.88 -16.25
CA ARG A 459 21.23 9.70 -17.47
C ARG A 459 19.86 10.01 -18.05
N GLU A 460 18.95 9.05 -18.03
CA GLU A 460 17.55 9.22 -18.45
C GLU A 460 16.81 10.21 -17.54
N ALA A 461 16.88 10.02 -16.22
CA ALA A 461 16.28 10.95 -15.27
C ALA A 461 16.86 12.37 -15.38
N ALA A 462 18.17 12.51 -15.58
CA ALA A 462 18.84 13.78 -15.79
C ALA A 462 18.39 14.46 -17.10
N THR A 463 18.16 13.67 -18.17
CA THR A 463 17.60 14.18 -19.43
C THR A 463 16.19 14.75 -19.22
N CYS A 464 15.31 14.01 -18.55
CA CYS A 464 13.97 14.49 -18.20
C CYS A 464 14.02 15.69 -17.24
N ASN A 465 15.01 15.73 -16.35
CA ASN A 465 15.23 16.83 -15.43
C ASN A 465 15.55 18.14 -16.16
N LEU A 466 16.41 18.10 -17.19
CA LEU A 466 16.71 19.28 -18.00
C LEU A 466 15.47 19.87 -18.64
N MET A 467 14.57 19.04 -19.18
CA MET A 467 13.30 19.51 -19.77
C MET A 467 12.48 20.31 -18.73
N LYS A 468 12.30 19.77 -17.52
CA LYS A 468 11.59 20.45 -16.43
C LYS A 468 12.27 21.75 -16.00
N LEU A 469 13.61 21.82 -16.07
CA LEU A 469 14.35 23.06 -15.80
C LEU A 469 14.11 24.12 -16.89
N VAL A 470 14.08 23.72 -18.17
CA VAL A 470 13.77 24.62 -19.28
C VAL A 470 12.34 25.15 -19.18
N GLU A 471 11.37 24.31 -18.83
CA GLU A 471 9.99 24.75 -18.59
C GLU A 471 9.90 25.82 -17.49
N LYS A 472 10.83 25.81 -16.52
CA LYS A 472 10.84 26.72 -15.38
C LYS A 472 11.63 28.01 -15.62
N PHE A 473 12.78 27.93 -16.28
CA PHE A 473 13.67 29.07 -16.52
C PHE A 473 13.57 29.66 -17.93
N GLY A 474 12.90 28.98 -18.85
CA GLY A 474 12.66 29.43 -20.22
C GLY A 474 13.69 28.97 -21.24
N ALA A 475 13.28 29.04 -22.51
CA ALA A 475 14.06 28.58 -23.67
C ALA A 475 15.33 29.41 -23.92
N GLU A 476 15.30 30.73 -23.69
CA GLU A 476 16.48 31.59 -23.86
C GLU A 476 17.60 31.25 -22.86
N TRP A 477 17.23 30.95 -21.61
CA TRP A 477 18.20 30.48 -20.61
C TRP A 477 18.79 29.13 -21.05
N ALA A 478 17.96 28.20 -21.53
CA ALA A 478 18.42 26.90 -22.00
C ALA A 478 19.43 27.04 -23.16
N GLN A 479 19.16 27.93 -24.12
CA GLN A 479 20.04 28.20 -25.25
C GLN A 479 21.43 28.67 -24.83
N ASN A 480 21.51 29.51 -23.78
CA ASN A 480 22.77 30.09 -23.33
C ASN A 480 23.56 29.17 -22.38
N THR A 481 22.87 28.43 -21.52
CA THR A 481 23.50 27.72 -20.40
C THR A 481 23.56 26.20 -20.60
N ILE A 482 22.51 25.60 -21.16
CA ILE A 482 22.32 24.14 -21.21
C ILE A 482 22.72 23.57 -22.57
N VAL A 483 22.16 24.15 -23.65
CA VAL A 483 22.36 23.66 -25.03
C VAL A 483 23.84 23.53 -25.40
N PRO A 484 24.73 24.51 -25.15
CA PRO A 484 26.13 24.40 -25.55
C PRO A 484 26.84 23.20 -24.90
N LYS A 485 26.50 22.89 -23.63
CA LYS A 485 27.09 21.77 -22.89
C LYS A 485 26.57 20.44 -23.40
N VAL A 486 25.25 20.34 -23.63
CA VAL A 486 24.62 19.14 -24.19
C VAL A 486 25.23 18.80 -25.55
N LEU A 487 25.35 19.78 -26.45
CA LEU A 487 25.90 19.58 -27.78
C LEU A 487 27.40 19.23 -27.75
N GLY A 488 28.14 19.66 -26.73
CA GLY A 488 29.55 19.29 -26.53
C GLY A 488 29.74 17.77 -26.38
N MET A 489 28.81 17.08 -25.72
CA MET A 489 28.85 15.63 -25.48
C MET A 489 28.75 14.79 -26.77
N ALA A 490 28.32 15.37 -27.88
CA ALA A 490 28.29 14.69 -29.18
C ALA A 490 29.69 14.27 -29.67
N ASN A 491 30.76 14.87 -29.13
CA ASN A 491 32.14 14.52 -29.49
C ASN A 491 32.85 13.68 -28.42
N ASP A 492 32.13 13.16 -27.42
CA ASP A 492 32.69 12.30 -26.38
C ASP A 492 33.16 10.95 -26.97
N SER A 493 34.24 10.39 -26.43
CA SER A 493 34.78 9.10 -26.87
C SER A 493 33.82 7.95 -26.58
N ASN A 494 33.04 8.04 -25.50
CA ASN A 494 32.04 7.05 -25.11
C ASN A 494 30.73 7.23 -25.89
N TYR A 495 30.34 6.20 -26.63
CA TYR A 495 29.11 6.23 -27.42
C TYR A 495 27.85 6.38 -26.56
N LEU A 496 27.86 5.96 -25.29
CA LEU A 496 26.73 6.14 -24.38
C LEU A 496 26.48 7.63 -24.07
N HIS A 497 27.54 8.43 -23.95
CA HIS A 497 27.43 9.88 -23.71
C HIS A 497 26.96 10.59 -24.98
N ARG A 498 27.47 10.17 -26.15
CA ARG A 498 26.99 10.63 -27.44
C ARG A 498 25.49 10.34 -27.62
N MET A 499 25.04 9.12 -27.32
CA MET A 499 23.61 8.79 -27.32
C MET A 499 22.79 9.65 -26.36
N THR A 500 23.34 9.97 -25.19
CA THR A 500 22.66 10.87 -24.23
C THR A 500 22.46 12.27 -24.80
N THR A 501 23.34 12.74 -25.69
CA THR A 501 23.14 14.00 -26.43
C THR A 501 21.86 13.96 -27.26
N LEU A 502 21.62 12.85 -27.97
CA LEU A 502 20.41 12.66 -28.77
C LEU A 502 19.15 12.62 -27.91
N PHE A 503 19.21 11.92 -26.77
CA PHE A 503 18.09 11.89 -25.82
C PHE A 503 17.79 13.26 -25.22
N CYS A 504 18.83 14.05 -24.90
CA CYS A 504 18.67 15.42 -24.46
C CYS A 504 18.02 16.30 -25.53
N ILE A 505 18.45 16.19 -26.79
CA ILE A 505 17.84 16.94 -27.90
C ILE A 505 16.36 16.55 -28.06
N ASN A 506 16.03 15.27 -27.96
CA ASN A 506 14.64 14.80 -28.04
C ASN A 506 13.76 15.44 -26.96
N ALA A 507 14.24 15.48 -25.71
CA ALA A 507 13.50 16.09 -24.60
C ALA A 507 13.47 17.63 -24.67
N LEU A 508 14.57 18.27 -25.09
CA LEU A 508 14.68 19.73 -25.12
C LEU A 508 13.98 20.38 -26.31
N SER A 509 13.80 19.64 -27.42
CA SER A 509 13.21 20.19 -28.66
C SER A 509 11.80 20.76 -28.45
N GLU A 510 10.97 20.08 -27.67
CA GLU A 510 9.61 20.52 -27.34
C GLU A 510 9.64 21.78 -26.45
N ALA A 511 10.54 21.83 -25.46
CA ALA A 511 10.61 22.94 -24.50
C ALA A 511 11.35 24.20 -25.02
N CYS A 512 12.31 24.04 -25.94
CA CYS A 512 13.09 25.17 -26.47
C CYS A 512 12.45 25.83 -27.69
N GLY A 513 11.45 25.19 -28.30
CA GLY A 513 10.75 25.70 -29.48
C GLY A 513 11.53 25.55 -30.79
N GLN A 514 10.87 25.92 -31.89
CA GLN A 514 11.32 25.66 -33.26
C GLN A 514 12.64 26.35 -33.60
N GLU A 515 12.80 27.64 -33.30
CA GLU A 515 13.97 28.41 -33.73
C GLU A 515 15.28 27.85 -33.15
N ILE A 516 15.31 27.59 -31.83
CA ILE A 516 16.49 27.05 -31.14
C ILE A 516 16.77 25.61 -31.63
N THR A 517 15.73 24.80 -31.80
CA THR A 517 15.85 23.42 -32.26
C THR A 517 16.45 23.37 -33.67
N THR A 518 15.92 24.15 -34.62
CA THR A 518 16.43 24.17 -36.00
C THR A 518 17.83 24.75 -36.09
N LYS A 519 18.13 25.85 -35.38
CA LYS A 519 19.39 26.58 -35.54
C LYS A 519 20.58 25.93 -34.81
N HIS A 520 20.35 25.34 -33.63
CA HIS A 520 21.42 24.88 -32.76
C HIS A 520 21.46 23.36 -32.60
N MET A 521 20.31 22.70 -32.45
CA MET A 521 20.27 21.26 -32.14
C MET A 521 20.32 20.39 -33.40
N LEU A 522 19.52 20.71 -34.42
CA LEU A 522 19.43 19.96 -35.67
C LEU A 522 20.79 19.74 -36.35
N PRO A 523 21.69 20.75 -36.49
CA PRO A 523 22.99 20.55 -37.14
C PRO A 523 23.84 19.47 -36.47
N VAL A 524 23.73 19.32 -35.15
CA VAL A 524 24.47 18.29 -34.40
C VAL A 524 23.86 16.91 -34.63
N VAL A 525 22.53 16.78 -34.64
CA VAL A 525 21.84 15.52 -34.97
C VAL A 525 22.25 15.05 -36.37
N LEU A 526 22.25 15.95 -37.36
CA LEU A 526 22.66 15.63 -38.73
C LEU A 526 24.13 15.22 -38.80
N LYS A 527 25.04 15.90 -38.09
CA LYS A 527 26.46 15.52 -38.00
C LYS A 527 26.64 14.10 -37.46
N MET A 528 25.89 13.74 -36.42
CA MET A 528 25.94 12.44 -35.76
C MET A 528 25.42 11.27 -36.62
N SER A 529 24.76 11.54 -37.75
CA SER A 529 24.37 10.50 -38.73
C SER A 529 25.56 9.72 -39.30
N THR A 530 26.77 10.29 -39.22
CA THR A 530 28.02 9.67 -39.71
C THR A 530 28.86 9.03 -38.60
N ASP A 531 28.29 8.84 -37.40
CA ASP A 531 28.99 8.19 -36.29
C ASP A 531 29.43 6.76 -36.66
N GLN A 532 30.60 6.35 -36.17
CA GLN A 532 31.14 5.02 -36.43
C GLN A 532 30.29 3.91 -35.78
N VAL A 533 29.58 4.23 -34.69
CA VAL A 533 28.78 3.27 -33.93
C VAL A 533 27.33 3.25 -34.47
N ALA A 534 26.88 2.07 -34.91
CA ALA A 534 25.51 1.88 -35.43
C ALA A 534 24.43 2.32 -34.43
N ASN A 535 24.63 2.06 -33.14
CA ASN A 535 23.72 2.50 -32.08
C ASN A 535 23.49 4.00 -32.04
N VAL A 536 24.51 4.81 -32.36
CA VAL A 536 24.33 6.25 -32.46
C VAL A 536 23.55 6.59 -33.73
N ARG A 537 23.90 5.97 -34.87
CA ARG A 537 23.25 6.23 -36.16
C ARG A 537 21.75 5.91 -36.18
N PHE A 538 21.32 4.77 -35.61
CA PHE A 538 19.87 4.49 -35.58
C PHE A 538 19.14 5.38 -34.57
N ASN A 539 19.80 5.81 -33.49
CA ASN A 539 19.22 6.80 -32.59
C ASN A 539 19.14 8.19 -33.23
N VAL A 540 20.01 8.53 -34.20
CA VAL A 540 19.83 9.73 -35.04
C VAL A 540 18.52 9.65 -35.80
N ALA A 541 18.22 8.51 -36.46
CA ALA A 541 16.95 8.32 -37.16
C ALA A 541 15.74 8.49 -36.23
N LYS A 542 15.75 7.84 -35.06
CA LYS A 542 14.70 8.01 -34.02
C LYS A 542 14.56 9.46 -33.55
N SER A 543 15.68 10.16 -33.39
CA SER A 543 15.68 11.55 -32.93
C SER A 543 15.10 12.47 -33.99
N LEU A 544 15.47 12.29 -35.27
CA LEU A 544 14.89 13.04 -36.40
C LEU A 544 13.37 12.81 -36.51
N GLN A 545 12.90 11.57 -36.31
CA GLN A 545 11.47 11.27 -36.22
C GLN A 545 10.80 12.01 -35.07
N LYS A 546 11.44 12.06 -33.89
CA LYS A 546 10.88 12.68 -32.68
C LYS A 546 10.84 14.21 -32.76
N ILE A 547 11.90 14.86 -33.24
CA ILE A 547 11.96 16.33 -33.35
C ILE A 547 11.29 16.86 -34.62
N GLY A 548 11.05 16.00 -35.62
CA GLY A 548 10.48 16.38 -36.91
C GLY A 548 9.22 17.24 -36.84
N PRO A 549 8.23 16.94 -35.97
CA PRO A 549 7.03 17.78 -35.79
C PRO A 549 7.29 19.21 -35.30
N VAL A 550 8.45 19.46 -34.68
CA VAL A 550 8.86 20.80 -34.18
C VAL A 550 9.54 21.62 -35.29
N LEU A 551 10.14 20.96 -36.26
CA LEU A 551 10.86 21.60 -37.37
C LEU A 551 9.90 22.17 -38.42
N ASP A 552 10.37 23.13 -39.20
CA ASP A 552 9.61 23.68 -40.31
C ASP A 552 9.70 22.77 -41.54
N SER A 553 8.71 22.86 -42.43
CA SER A 553 8.66 22.02 -43.63
C SER A 553 9.88 22.21 -44.55
N SER A 554 10.51 23.38 -44.50
CA SER A 554 11.74 23.65 -45.26
C SER A 554 12.91 22.82 -44.73
N ALA A 555 13.19 22.83 -43.42
CA ALA A 555 14.28 22.02 -42.85
C ALA A 555 14.01 20.52 -43.01
N LEU A 556 12.75 20.08 -42.89
CA LEU A 556 12.38 18.68 -43.11
C LEU A 556 12.73 18.19 -44.52
N GLN A 557 12.44 18.98 -45.55
CA GLN A 557 12.70 18.61 -46.93
C GLN A 557 14.17 18.81 -47.33
N ALA A 558 14.78 19.92 -46.93
CA ALA A 558 16.11 20.31 -47.39
C ALA A 558 17.25 19.61 -46.62
N GLU A 559 17.06 19.33 -45.32
CA GLU A 559 18.14 18.86 -44.45
C GLU A 559 17.87 17.47 -43.87
N VAL A 560 16.65 17.20 -43.38
CA VAL A 560 16.32 15.93 -42.70
C VAL A 560 16.15 14.78 -43.70
N LYS A 561 15.35 14.98 -44.76
CA LYS A 561 15.05 13.94 -45.76
C LYS A 561 16.31 13.33 -46.38
N PRO A 562 17.31 14.09 -46.88
CA PRO A 562 18.52 13.51 -47.47
C PRO A 562 19.32 12.64 -46.50
N VAL A 563 19.33 13.01 -45.21
CA VAL A 563 20.04 12.25 -44.18
C VAL A 563 19.32 10.94 -43.87
N LEU A 564 17.98 10.96 -43.75
CA LEU A 564 17.20 9.73 -43.54
C LEU A 564 17.27 8.78 -44.74
N GLU A 565 17.23 9.29 -45.97
CA GLU A 565 17.43 8.48 -47.18
C GLU A 565 18.81 7.81 -47.20
N LYS A 566 19.86 8.54 -46.80
CA LYS A 566 21.20 7.98 -46.66
C LYS A 566 21.24 6.88 -45.59
N LEU A 567 20.65 7.10 -44.42
CA LEU A 567 20.58 6.09 -43.34
C LEU A 567 19.73 4.87 -43.73
N ALA A 568 18.72 5.04 -44.59
CA ALA A 568 17.94 3.92 -45.14
C ALA A 568 18.77 2.99 -46.04
N THR A 569 19.97 3.42 -46.46
CA THR A 569 20.95 2.64 -47.22
C THR A 569 22.17 2.21 -46.39
N ASP A 570 22.14 2.37 -45.06
CA ASP A 570 23.25 1.97 -44.16
C ASP A 570 23.57 0.47 -44.29
N GLN A 571 24.68 0.00 -43.74
CA GLN A 571 24.96 -1.45 -43.74
C GLN A 571 24.23 -2.17 -42.60
N ASP A 572 23.98 -1.47 -41.50
CA ASP A 572 23.31 -1.98 -40.32
C ASP A 572 21.78 -2.06 -40.49
N MET A 573 21.18 -3.19 -40.09
CA MET A 573 19.75 -3.44 -40.30
C MET A 573 18.85 -2.57 -39.42
N ASP A 574 19.26 -2.27 -38.19
CA ASP A 574 18.47 -1.43 -37.27
C ASP A 574 18.48 0.02 -37.76
N VAL A 575 19.63 0.49 -38.26
CA VAL A 575 19.74 1.83 -38.85
C VAL A 575 18.78 1.98 -40.04
N LYS A 576 18.74 0.99 -40.95
CA LYS A 576 17.79 1.01 -42.08
C LYS A 576 16.34 1.05 -41.62
N TYR A 577 15.99 0.17 -40.67
CA TYR A 577 14.63 0.03 -40.18
C TYR A 577 14.12 1.34 -39.60
N PHE A 578 14.85 1.93 -38.65
CA PHE A 578 14.43 3.18 -38.00
C PHE A 578 14.48 4.38 -38.95
N ALA A 579 15.35 4.39 -39.96
CA ALA A 579 15.35 5.44 -40.98
C ALA A 579 14.12 5.38 -41.90
N GLN A 580 13.72 4.18 -42.32
CA GLN A 580 12.50 3.98 -43.13
C GLN A 580 11.23 4.29 -42.34
N GLU A 581 11.18 3.87 -41.07
CA GLU A 581 10.10 4.22 -40.16
C GLU A 581 9.98 5.75 -40.02
N ALA A 582 11.10 6.44 -39.78
CA ALA A 582 11.13 7.90 -39.67
C ALA A 582 10.64 8.60 -40.95
N LEU A 583 11.06 8.15 -42.14
CA LEU A 583 10.59 8.69 -43.43
C LEU A 583 9.08 8.53 -43.60
N SER A 584 8.54 7.36 -43.22
CA SER A 584 7.11 7.08 -43.28
C SER A 584 6.32 7.98 -42.31
N VAL A 585 6.74 8.04 -41.04
CA VAL A 585 6.05 8.81 -39.99
C VAL A 585 6.06 10.30 -40.27
N LEU A 586 7.15 10.84 -40.83
CA LEU A 586 7.26 12.26 -41.17
C LEU A 586 6.66 12.61 -42.55
N ALA A 587 6.05 11.65 -43.26
CA ALA A 587 5.54 11.81 -44.62
C ALA A 587 6.60 12.37 -45.61
N LEU A 588 7.84 11.88 -45.48
CA LEU A 588 8.98 12.23 -46.32
C LEU A 588 9.34 11.12 -47.33
N ALA A 589 8.72 9.95 -47.19
CA ALA A 589 8.91 8.77 -48.04
C ALA A 589 8.58 9.03 -49.52
#